data_AF-A0A6I2UTK0-F1
#
_entry.id   AF-A0A6I2UTK0-F1
#
_cell.length_a   1.000
_cell.length_b   1.000
_cell.length_c   1.000
_cell.angle_alpha   90.00
_cell.angle_beta   90.00
_cell.angle_gamma   90.00
#
_symmetry.space_group_name_H-M   'P 1'
#
loop_
_entity.id
_entity.type
_entity.pdbx_description
1 polymer ?
#
loop_
_entity_poly.entity_id
_entity_poly.type
_entity_poly.pdbx_seq_one_letter_code
_entity_poly.pdbx_strand_id
1 'polypeptide(L)'
;MEAIEQMTKYEIISTVISTTALALSILIPLLQWIWRKWIITEKVKYYSTSQANLFFNQSGAYMRIYGIVESERKSTTIKKLKIIVTRKRDDQKLNLTWSYLISPVSQNMLGNYIQTLEVAHPFRVEADSIACAFVEYSDFSDSSGIKIRSLCANLASEIQEITPDSNYDQAIKRFSNSSNYLGAKSQIANDFFWEAGKYAVDIVVEYGKRGTKSFPYEFSISEKDYFDLQKNIDEILIAQLKSHYGIRPNFHSPMIEISERKIDI
;
A
#
# COMPACT_ATOMS: atom_id res chain seq x y z
N MET A 1 -6.59 -34.19 -75.46
CA MET A 1 -5.26 -33.54 -75.47
C MET A 1 -5.48 -32.19 -74.81
N GLU A 2 -5.30 -32.11 -73.49
CA GLU A 2 -5.47 -30.85 -72.75
C GLU A 2 -4.39 -29.87 -73.17
N ALA A 3 -4.80 -28.68 -73.58
CA ALA A 3 -3.90 -27.58 -73.88
C ALA A 3 -3.30 -27.07 -72.56
N ILE A 4 -1.98 -27.16 -72.42
CA ILE A 4 -1.26 -26.51 -71.32
C ILE A 4 -1.25 -25.02 -71.66
N GLU A 5 -2.12 -24.26 -71.00
CA GLU A 5 -2.20 -22.81 -71.12
C GLU A 5 -0.90 -22.19 -70.57
N GLN A 6 -0.12 -21.53 -71.43
CA GLN A 6 1.11 -20.86 -71.03
C GLN A 6 0.76 -19.55 -70.31
N MET A 7 1.00 -19.51 -68.99
CA MET A 7 0.87 -18.29 -68.20
C MET A 7 1.69 -17.15 -68.79
N THR A 8 1.07 -15.97 -68.87
CA THR A 8 1.73 -14.73 -69.24
C THR A 8 2.72 -14.28 -68.16
N LYS A 9 3.73 -13.49 -68.54
CA LYS A 9 4.75 -12.98 -67.60
C LYS A 9 4.13 -12.24 -66.40
N TYR A 10 3.00 -11.56 -66.61
CA TYR A 10 2.28 -10.85 -65.55
C TYR A 10 1.59 -11.80 -64.56
N GLU A 11 1.03 -12.92 -65.04
CA GLU A 11 0.42 -13.94 -64.18
C GLU A 11 1.46 -14.64 -63.31
N ILE A 12 2.66 -14.90 -63.84
CA ILE A 12 3.78 -15.46 -63.06
C ILE A 12 4.18 -14.49 -61.94
N ILE A 13 4.37 -13.20 -62.25
CA ILE A 13 4.73 -12.18 -61.26
C ILE A 13 3.63 -12.03 -60.20
N SER A 14 2.37 -11.96 -60.62
CA SER A 14 1.21 -11.85 -59.73
C SER A 14 1.07 -13.06 -58.80
N THR A 15 1.29 -14.27 -59.32
CA THR A 15 1.24 -15.52 -58.54
C THR A 15 2.36 -15.55 -57.50
N VAL A 16 3.58 -15.13 -57.85
CA VAL A 16 4.70 -15.05 -56.90
C VAL A 16 4.44 -14.03 -55.80
N ILE A 17 3.95 -12.84 -56.14
CA ILE A 17 3.60 -11.80 -55.16
C ILE A 17 2.49 -12.29 -54.23
N SER A 18 1.44 -12.91 -54.77
CA SER A 18 0.31 -13.41 -53.98
C SER A 18 0.72 -14.54 -53.04
N THR A 19 1.54 -15.47 -53.52
CA THR A 19 2.04 -16.61 -52.73
C THR A 19 2.97 -16.14 -51.60
N THR A 20 3.85 -15.17 -51.89
CA THR A 20 4.75 -14.60 -50.88
C THR A 20 4.00 -13.76 -49.85
N ALA A 21 3.03 -12.96 -50.27
CA ALA A 21 2.17 -12.20 -49.36
C ALA A 21 1.38 -13.12 -48.42
N LEU A 22 0.82 -14.22 -48.96
CA LEU A 22 0.12 -15.23 -48.16
C LEU A 22 1.07 -15.87 -47.13
N ALA A 23 2.26 -16.29 -47.55
CA ALA A 23 3.24 -16.88 -46.64
C ALA A 23 3.66 -15.92 -45.51
N LEU A 24 3.94 -14.65 -45.84
CA LEU A 24 4.30 -13.62 -44.86
C LEU A 24 3.13 -13.30 -43.91
N SER A 25 1.90 -13.29 -44.39
CA SER A 25 0.70 -13.03 -43.59
C SER A 25 0.48 -14.07 -42.48
N ILE A 26 0.99 -15.30 -42.66
CA ILE A 26 0.92 -16.38 -41.66
C ILE A 26 2.16 -16.38 -40.79
N LEU A 27 3.35 -16.21 -41.41
CA LEU A 27 4.63 -16.30 -40.72
C LEU A 27 4.82 -15.15 -39.71
N ILE A 28 4.48 -13.92 -40.10
CA ILE A 28 4.69 -12.72 -39.28
C ILE A 28 3.89 -12.80 -37.97
N PRO A 29 2.58 -13.10 -37.95
CA PRO A 29 1.82 -13.25 -36.71
C PRO A 29 2.36 -14.37 -35.82
N LEU A 30 2.80 -15.48 -36.41
CA LEU A 30 3.34 -16.62 -35.65
C LEU A 30 4.65 -16.24 -34.95
N LEU A 31 5.56 -15.60 -35.69
CA LEU A 31 6.82 -15.08 -35.13
C LEU A 31 6.57 -14.02 -34.07
N GLN A 32 5.64 -13.08 -34.30
CA GLN A 32 5.24 -12.07 -33.32
C GLN A 32 4.67 -12.72 -32.05
N TRP A 33 3.85 -13.77 -32.18
CA TRP A 33 3.30 -14.51 -31.05
C TRP A 33 4.39 -15.20 -30.24
N ILE A 34 5.32 -15.92 -30.91
CA ILE A 34 6.47 -16.57 -30.26
C ILE A 34 7.30 -15.51 -29.51
N TRP A 35 7.61 -14.40 -30.19
CA TRP A 35 8.39 -13.30 -29.62
C TRP A 35 7.74 -12.70 -28.37
N ARG A 36 6.45 -12.34 -28.45
CA ARG A 36 5.69 -11.78 -27.31
C ARG A 36 5.56 -12.77 -26.15
N LYS A 37 5.42 -14.06 -26.46
CA LYS A 37 5.21 -15.10 -25.45
C LYS A 37 6.49 -15.45 -24.70
N TRP A 38 7.61 -15.62 -25.42
CA TRP A 38 8.83 -16.23 -24.89
C TRP A 38 10.01 -15.25 -24.71
N ILE A 39 10.08 -14.18 -25.50
CA ILE A 39 11.25 -13.28 -25.50
C ILE A 39 10.97 -12.00 -24.72
N ILE A 40 9.76 -11.43 -24.84
CA ILE A 40 9.39 -10.26 -24.04
C ILE A 40 9.19 -10.68 -22.58
N THR A 41 10.08 -10.19 -21.72
CA THR A 41 10.03 -10.35 -20.28
C THR A 41 9.15 -9.29 -19.64
N GLU A 42 8.44 -9.67 -18.58
CA GLU A 42 7.64 -8.74 -17.79
C GLU A 42 8.56 -7.84 -16.97
N LYS A 43 8.40 -6.54 -17.13
CA LYS A 43 9.16 -5.52 -16.40
C LYS A 43 8.19 -4.59 -15.71
N VAL A 44 8.42 -4.39 -14.42
CA VAL A 44 7.61 -3.50 -13.60
C VAL A 44 8.48 -2.37 -13.04
N LYS A 45 7.89 -1.18 -12.97
CA LYS A 45 8.40 -0.05 -12.20
C LYS A 45 7.35 0.43 -11.20
N TYR A 46 7.81 1.03 -10.13
CA TYR A 46 6.97 1.66 -9.12
C TYR A 46 7.47 3.08 -8.90
N TYR A 47 6.56 4.03 -8.96
CA TYR A 47 6.86 5.43 -8.68
C TYR A 47 5.95 5.90 -7.54
N SER A 48 6.54 6.39 -6.45
CA SER A 48 5.76 7.07 -5.43
C SER A 48 5.38 8.49 -5.89
N THR A 49 4.27 9.00 -5.37
CA THR A 49 3.86 10.42 -5.45
C THR A 49 4.62 11.33 -4.47
N SER A 50 5.72 10.83 -3.90
CA SER A 50 6.54 11.51 -2.89
C SER A 50 5.86 11.78 -1.55
N GLN A 51 4.65 11.27 -1.33
CA GLN A 51 3.92 11.46 -0.07
C GLN A 51 3.51 10.13 0.55
N ALA A 52 3.64 10.06 1.87
CA ALA A 52 3.11 8.97 2.68
C ALA A 52 2.47 9.50 3.96
N ASN A 53 1.46 8.79 4.47
CA ASN A 53 0.87 9.07 5.78
C ASN A 53 1.28 7.99 6.77
N LEU A 54 1.71 8.40 7.95
CA LEU A 54 2.03 7.50 9.05
C LEU A 54 0.85 7.42 10.01
N PHE A 55 0.57 6.22 10.52
CA PHE A 55 -0.53 5.99 11.43
C PHE A 55 -0.10 5.16 12.63
N PHE A 56 -0.80 5.37 13.74
CA PHE A 56 -0.74 4.53 14.92
C PHE A 56 -2.10 4.53 15.61
N ASN A 57 -2.74 3.37 15.70
CA ASN A 57 -4.04 3.19 16.37
C ASN A 57 -4.15 1.79 17.01
N GLN A 58 -5.37 1.31 17.27
CA GLN A 58 -5.62 -0.02 17.84
C GLN A 58 -5.13 -1.21 16.99
N SER A 59 -4.71 -0.99 15.73
CA SER A 59 -4.07 -1.99 14.86
C SER A 59 -2.54 -1.90 14.89
N GLY A 60 -1.97 -1.00 15.69
CA GLY A 60 -0.53 -0.74 15.74
C GLY A 60 -0.05 0.29 14.71
N ALA A 61 1.24 0.21 14.37
CA ALA A 61 1.87 1.09 13.39
C ALA A 61 1.62 0.61 11.95
N TYR A 62 1.17 1.51 11.09
CA TYR A 62 0.92 1.24 9.68
C TYR A 62 1.10 2.52 8.87
N MET A 63 1.13 2.42 7.53
CA MET A 63 1.33 3.59 6.68
C MET A 63 0.57 3.48 5.36
N ARG A 64 0.26 4.64 4.78
CA ARG A 64 -0.28 4.76 3.42
C ARG A 64 0.77 5.36 2.51
N ILE A 65 0.97 4.74 1.35
CA ILE A 65 1.83 5.29 0.31
C ILE A 65 1.00 5.40 -0.97
N TYR A 66 1.04 6.59 -1.55
CA TYR A 66 0.45 6.85 -2.84
C TYR A 66 1.53 6.70 -3.92
N GLY A 67 1.26 5.86 -4.91
CA GLY A 67 2.14 5.67 -6.04
C GLY A 67 1.42 5.13 -7.26
N ILE A 68 2.20 4.84 -8.29
CA ILE A 68 1.76 4.20 -9.53
C ILE A 68 2.67 3.00 -9.82
N VAL A 69 2.09 1.98 -10.43
CA VAL A 69 2.82 0.83 -10.96
C VAL A 69 2.75 0.90 -12.49
N GLU A 70 3.91 0.77 -13.14
CA GLU A 70 4.04 0.73 -14.59
C GLU A 70 4.43 -0.69 -15.03
N SER A 71 3.81 -1.17 -16.11
CA SER A 71 4.20 -2.42 -16.77
C SER A 71 4.77 -2.13 -18.14
N GLU A 72 6.06 -2.41 -18.36
CA GLU A 72 6.70 -2.16 -19.66
C GLU A 72 6.54 -3.37 -20.60
N ARG A 73 6.18 -3.08 -21.86
CA ARG A 73 6.18 -3.99 -23.03
C ARG A 73 5.23 -5.20 -22.97
N LYS A 74 4.79 -5.59 -21.78
CA LYS A 74 3.94 -6.76 -21.53
C LYS A 74 3.05 -6.49 -20.34
N SER A 75 1.76 -6.73 -20.49
CA SER A 75 0.81 -6.62 -19.39
C SER A 75 1.16 -7.64 -18.32
N THR A 76 1.01 -7.26 -17.06
CA THR A 76 1.25 -8.15 -15.92
C THR A 76 0.15 -7.99 -14.87
N THR A 77 0.07 -8.95 -13.97
CA THR A 77 -0.80 -8.87 -12.80
C THR A 77 0.06 -8.56 -11.59
N ILE A 78 -0.25 -7.47 -10.89
CA ILE A 78 0.30 -7.18 -9.58
C ILE A 78 -0.44 -8.07 -8.59
N LYS A 79 0.30 -8.96 -7.95
CA LYS A 79 -0.25 -9.98 -7.04
C LYS A 79 -0.19 -9.56 -5.59
N LYS A 80 0.84 -8.81 -5.21
CA LYS A 80 1.06 -8.36 -3.85
C LYS A 80 1.96 -7.15 -3.82
N LEU A 81 1.64 -6.21 -2.96
CA LEU A 81 2.52 -5.12 -2.56
C LEU A 81 2.86 -5.29 -1.09
N LYS A 82 4.14 -5.17 -0.77
CA LYS A 82 4.68 -5.20 0.59
C LYS A 82 5.62 -4.04 0.77
N ILE A 83 5.80 -3.62 2.01
CA ILE A 83 6.85 -2.68 2.37
C ILE A 83 7.63 -3.20 3.57
N ILE A 84 8.92 -2.93 3.56
CA ILE A 84 9.81 -3.17 4.68
C ILE A 84 10.33 -1.80 5.11
N VAL A 85 9.84 -1.30 6.23
CA VAL A 85 10.28 -0.04 6.81
C VAL A 85 11.37 -0.35 7.82
N THR A 86 12.56 0.22 7.63
CA THR A 86 13.72 0.03 8.51
C THR A 86 14.11 1.36 9.13
N ARG A 87 14.06 1.44 10.47
CA ARG A 87 14.51 2.61 11.23
C ARG A 87 16.04 2.67 11.21
N LYS A 88 16.62 3.76 10.74
CA LYS A 88 18.08 3.84 10.50
C LYS A 88 18.93 3.90 11.77
N ARG A 89 18.33 4.27 12.91
CA ARG A 89 19.06 4.44 14.16
C ARG A 89 19.45 3.12 14.80
N ASP A 90 18.59 2.11 14.71
CA ASP A 90 18.71 0.84 15.45
C ASP A 90 18.28 -0.39 14.62
N ASP A 91 18.10 -0.22 13.31
CA ASP A 91 17.74 -1.25 12.35
C ASP A 91 16.44 -2.01 12.67
N GLN A 92 15.57 -1.45 13.52
CA GLN A 92 14.26 -2.02 13.78
C GLN A 92 13.42 -2.03 12.50
N LYS A 93 12.74 -3.16 12.25
CA LYS A 93 11.96 -3.39 11.03
C LYS A 93 10.47 -3.47 11.31
N LEU A 94 9.68 -2.79 10.49
CA LEU A 94 8.24 -2.94 10.40
C LEU A 94 7.91 -3.49 9.01
N ASN A 95 7.43 -4.73 8.98
CA ASN A 95 7.05 -5.42 7.76
C ASN A 95 5.55 -5.28 7.56
N LEU A 96 5.13 -4.63 6.48
CA LEU A 96 3.72 -4.38 6.20
C LEU A 96 3.36 -4.93 4.82
N THR A 97 2.10 -5.33 4.69
CA THR A 97 1.50 -5.84 3.46
C THR A 97 0.29 -4.99 3.12
N TRP A 98 -0.04 -4.87 1.85
CA TRP A 98 -1.23 -4.14 1.42
C TRP A 98 -2.50 -4.62 2.18
N SER A 99 -3.29 -3.71 2.71
CA SER A 99 -4.56 -4.01 3.37
C SER A 99 -5.71 -3.53 2.49
N TYR A 100 -5.63 -2.28 2.04
CA TYR A 100 -6.62 -1.64 1.20
C TYR A 100 -5.98 -0.91 0.03
N LEU A 101 -6.66 -0.97 -1.11
CA LEU A 101 -6.50 -0.05 -2.21
C LEU A 101 -7.40 1.15 -1.98
N ILE A 102 -6.85 2.33 -2.17
CA ILE A 102 -7.52 3.60 -1.93
C ILE A 102 -7.96 4.14 -3.28
N SER A 103 -9.25 4.40 -3.43
CA SER A 103 -9.77 4.98 -4.67
C SER A 103 -9.16 6.37 -4.90
N PRO A 104 -8.69 6.67 -6.13
CA PRO A 104 -8.27 8.02 -6.50
C PRO A 104 -9.47 8.99 -6.59
N VAL A 105 -10.70 8.46 -6.66
CA VAL A 105 -11.93 9.25 -6.78
C VAL A 105 -12.55 9.44 -5.40
N SER A 106 -12.65 10.69 -4.97
CA SER A 106 -13.47 11.09 -3.81
C SER A 106 -14.91 11.33 -4.25
N GLN A 107 -15.90 10.79 -3.52
CA GLN A 107 -17.31 11.02 -3.78
C GLN A 107 -17.87 12.05 -2.80
N ASN A 108 -18.63 13.03 -3.27
CA ASN A 108 -19.35 13.94 -2.38
C ASN A 108 -20.69 13.31 -1.97
N MET A 109 -20.86 13.02 -0.69
CA MET A 109 -22.12 12.57 -0.08
C MET A 109 -22.59 13.59 0.96
N LEU A 110 -23.72 14.24 0.67
CA LEU A 110 -24.35 15.24 1.57
C LEU A 110 -23.38 16.36 2.00
N GLY A 111 -22.52 16.82 1.10
CA GLY A 111 -21.54 17.88 1.37
C GLY A 111 -20.21 17.37 1.94
N ASN A 112 -20.07 16.06 2.19
CA ASN A 112 -18.84 15.46 2.70
C ASN A 112 -18.14 14.67 1.59
N TYR A 113 -16.85 14.92 1.39
CA TYR A 113 -16.03 14.10 0.50
C TYR A 113 -15.64 12.80 1.20
N ILE A 114 -16.06 11.68 0.65
CA ILE A 114 -15.77 10.33 1.14
C ILE A 114 -14.79 9.67 0.18
N GLN A 115 -13.70 9.16 0.74
CA GLN A 115 -12.75 8.33 0.03
C GLN A 115 -13.14 6.87 0.19
N THR A 116 -13.31 6.14 -0.91
CA THR A 116 -13.67 4.73 -0.88
C THR A 116 -12.41 3.87 -0.74
N LEU A 117 -12.48 2.86 0.13
CA LEU A 117 -11.45 1.85 0.33
C LEU A 117 -11.95 0.53 -0.27
N GLU A 118 -11.08 -0.14 -1.01
CA GLU A 118 -11.29 -1.48 -1.54
C GLU A 118 -10.31 -2.44 -0.87
N VAL A 119 -10.76 -3.64 -0.49
CA VAL A 119 -9.87 -4.65 0.09
C VAL A 119 -8.78 -4.99 -0.91
N ALA A 120 -7.52 -5.03 -0.49
CA ALA A 120 -6.42 -5.28 -1.41
C ALA A 120 -6.55 -6.64 -2.12
N HIS A 121 -6.52 -6.60 -3.45
CA HIS A 121 -6.59 -7.78 -4.30
C HIS A 121 -5.63 -7.66 -5.49
N PRO A 122 -5.28 -8.78 -6.16
CA PRO A 122 -4.51 -8.70 -7.39
C PRO A 122 -5.22 -7.89 -8.48
N PHE A 123 -4.48 -7.07 -9.21
CA PHE A 123 -5.01 -6.28 -10.33
C PHE A 123 -4.07 -6.33 -11.53
N ARG A 124 -4.60 -6.11 -12.73
CA ARG A 124 -3.85 -6.17 -13.98
C ARG A 124 -3.42 -4.77 -14.41
N VAL A 125 -2.18 -4.65 -14.85
CA VAL A 125 -1.62 -3.46 -15.50
C VAL A 125 -1.35 -3.82 -16.95
N GLU A 126 -1.90 -3.05 -17.88
CA GLU A 126 -1.70 -3.29 -19.31
C GLU A 126 -0.28 -2.94 -19.76
N ALA A 127 0.14 -3.54 -20.87
CA ALA A 127 1.45 -3.28 -21.47
C ALA A 127 1.61 -1.79 -21.79
N ASP A 128 2.77 -1.25 -21.46
CA ASP A 128 3.14 0.15 -21.68
C ASP A 128 2.14 1.13 -21.07
N SER A 129 1.60 0.77 -19.89
CA SER A 129 0.59 1.53 -19.16
C SER A 129 0.89 1.56 -17.66
N ILE A 130 0.16 2.44 -16.97
CA ILE A 130 0.25 2.66 -15.52
C ILE A 130 -1.09 2.35 -14.84
N ALA A 131 -1.01 1.94 -13.58
CA ALA A 131 -2.16 1.82 -12.71
C ALA A 131 -1.87 2.52 -11.37
N CYS A 132 -2.89 3.14 -10.79
CA CYS A 132 -2.78 3.73 -9.46
C CYS A 132 -2.57 2.63 -8.42
N ALA A 133 -1.55 2.80 -7.59
CA ALA A 133 -1.24 1.96 -6.45
C ALA A 133 -1.24 2.85 -5.20
N PHE A 134 -2.42 3.35 -4.87
CA PHE A 134 -2.69 4.07 -3.63
C PHE A 134 -3.03 3.06 -2.57
N VAL A 135 -2.09 2.79 -1.67
CA VAL A 135 -2.14 1.58 -0.85
C VAL A 135 -1.98 1.92 0.62
N GLU A 136 -2.85 1.37 1.44
CA GLU A 136 -2.62 1.23 2.86
C GLU A 136 -1.87 -0.09 3.10
N TYR A 137 -0.80 -0.02 3.90
CA TYR A 137 0.01 -1.16 4.29
C TYR A 137 -0.09 -1.37 5.78
N SER A 138 -0.55 -2.54 6.21
CA SER A 138 -0.70 -2.92 7.63
C SER A 138 0.04 -4.21 7.97
N ASP A 139 0.17 -4.50 9.26
CA ASP A 139 0.61 -5.81 9.71
C ASP A 139 -0.49 -6.84 9.41
N PHE A 140 -0.18 -7.78 8.52
CA PHE A 140 -1.13 -8.82 8.11
C PHE A 140 -1.50 -9.77 9.25
N SER A 141 -0.61 -9.98 10.21
CA SER A 141 -0.86 -10.81 11.39
C SER A 141 -1.50 -10.07 12.55
N ASP A 142 -1.66 -8.74 12.43
CA ASP A 142 -2.24 -7.87 13.47
C ASP A 142 -1.62 -8.09 14.85
N SER A 143 -0.30 -8.31 14.89
CA SER A 143 0.43 -8.73 16.10
C SER A 143 0.37 -7.66 17.19
N SER A 144 0.60 -6.39 16.84
CA SER A 144 0.45 -5.26 17.74
C SER A 144 -1.01 -5.03 18.14
N GLY A 145 -1.94 -5.15 17.19
CA GLY A 145 -3.35 -4.84 17.44
C GLY A 145 -4.02 -5.81 18.43
N ILE A 146 -3.67 -7.10 18.38
CA ILE A 146 -4.14 -8.08 19.37
C ILE A 146 -3.75 -7.66 20.80
N LYS A 147 -2.47 -7.28 21.00
CA LYS A 147 -1.97 -6.83 22.31
C LYS A 147 -2.65 -5.53 22.77
N ILE A 148 -2.72 -4.53 21.89
CA ILE A 148 -3.33 -3.23 22.21
C ILE A 148 -4.80 -3.38 22.58
N ARG A 149 -5.58 -4.16 21.81
CA ARG A 149 -7.00 -4.42 22.12
C ARG A 149 -7.18 -5.16 23.43
N SER A 150 -6.30 -6.10 23.76
CA SER A 150 -6.33 -6.78 25.06
C SER A 150 -6.09 -5.81 26.22
N LEU A 151 -5.11 -4.91 26.10
CA LEU A 151 -4.87 -3.85 27.09
C LEU A 151 -6.10 -2.94 27.24
N CYS A 152 -6.71 -2.52 26.13
CA CYS A 152 -7.91 -1.69 26.15
C CYS A 152 -9.11 -2.41 26.76
N ALA A 153 -9.28 -3.71 26.50
CA ALA A 153 -10.36 -4.51 27.08
C ALA A 153 -10.26 -4.59 28.60
N ASN A 154 -9.06 -4.69 29.16
CA ASN A 154 -8.83 -4.70 30.60
C ASN A 154 -9.18 -3.37 31.28
N LEU A 155 -9.22 -2.26 30.53
CA LEU A 155 -9.60 -0.94 31.04
C LEU A 155 -11.13 -0.71 31.01
N ALA A 156 -11.89 -1.57 30.31
CA ALA A 156 -13.31 -1.36 30.08
C ALA A 156 -14.14 -1.35 31.38
N SER A 157 -13.82 -2.22 32.35
CA SER A 157 -14.52 -2.26 33.64
C SER A 157 -14.30 -0.98 34.45
N GLU A 158 -13.08 -0.43 34.42
CA GLU A 158 -12.75 0.82 35.11
C GLU A 158 -13.49 2.02 34.50
N ILE A 159 -13.63 2.04 33.17
CA ILE A 159 -14.42 3.06 32.47
C ILE A 159 -15.90 2.99 32.90
N GLN A 160 -16.46 1.78 33.04
CA GLN A 160 -17.84 1.60 33.53
C GLN A 160 -18.04 2.12 34.96
N GLU A 161 -17.03 2.04 35.82
CA GLU A 161 -17.10 2.56 37.19
C GLU A 161 -16.97 4.10 37.27
N ILE A 162 -16.31 4.73 36.30
CA ILE A 162 -16.05 6.19 36.30
C ILE A 162 -17.21 6.98 35.68
N THR A 163 -17.87 6.41 34.67
CA THR A 163 -18.87 7.08 33.83
C THR A 163 -20.21 7.48 34.48
N PRO A 164 -20.77 6.79 35.49
CA PRO A 164 -22.15 7.04 35.93
C PRO A 164 -22.41 8.43 36.53
N ASP A 165 -21.40 9.05 37.16
CA ASP A 165 -21.61 10.24 38.01
C ASP A 165 -20.68 11.43 37.70
N SER A 166 -19.92 11.39 36.59
CA SER A 166 -18.91 12.42 36.29
C SER A 166 -19.04 12.98 34.87
N ASN A 167 -18.75 14.28 34.72
CA ASN A 167 -18.58 14.88 33.38
C ASN A 167 -17.26 14.40 32.75
N TYR A 168 -17.12 14.57 31.43
CA TYR A 168 -15.96 14.05 30.70
C TYR A 168 -14.62 14.51 31.27
N ASP A 169 -14.47 15.80 31.62
CA ASP A 169 -13.21 16.35 32.12
C ASP A 169 -12.80 15.75 33.48
N GLN A 170 -13.78 15.45 34.33
CA GLN A 170 -13.54 14.76 35.59
C GLN A 170 -13.23 13.28 35.36
N ALA A 171 -13.98 12.63 34.45
CA ALA A 171 -13.81 11.23 34.11
C ALA A 171 -12.42 10.95 33.53
N ILE A 172 -11.98 11.75 32.56
CA ILE A 172 -10.67 11.60 31.93
C ILE A 172 -9.55 11.83 32.93
N LYS A 173 -9.68 12.84 33.81
CA LYS A 173 -8.67 13.12 34.84
C LYS A 173 -8.58 11.97 35.85
N ARG A 174 -9.71 11.36 36.22
CA ARG A 174 -9.71 10.19 37.12
C ARG A 174 -9.08 8.98 36.43
N PHE A 175 -9.51 8.69 35.21
CA PHE A 175 -9.06 7.53 34.43
C PHE A 175 -7.58 7.61 34.07
N SER A 176 -7.09 8.77 33.60
CA SER A 176 -5.70 8.94 33.17
C SER A 176 -4.68 8.86 34.32
N ASN A 177 -5.15 8.99 35.56
CA ASN A 177 -4.32 8.87 36.77
C ASN A 177 -4.34 7.46 37.37
N SER A 178 -5.10 6.52 36.81
CA SER A 178 -5.15 5.17 37.35
C SER A 178 -3.90 4.36 37.01
N SER A 179 -3.55 3.43 37.90
CA SER A 179 -2.39 2.55 37.70
C SER A 179 -2.55 1.67 36.45
N ASN A 180 -3.77 1.24 36.14
CA ASN A 180 -4.05 0.40 34.97
C ASN A 180 -3.83 1.20 33.68
N TYR A 181 -4.33 2.43 33.63
CA TYR A 181 -4.11 3.32 32.49
C TYR A 181 -2.62 3.59 32.27
N LEU A 182 -1.90 3.99 33.33
CA LEU A 182 -0.47 4.27 33.25
C LEU A 182 0.35 3.02 32.85
N GLY A 183 -0.03 1.86 33.37
CA GLY A 183 0.57 0.58 33.00
C GLY A 183 0.34 0.21 31.53
N ALA A 184 -0.89 0.37 31.03
CA ALA A 184 -1.22 0.15 29.62
C ALA A 184 -0.49 1.15 28.71
N LYS A 185 -0.46 2.43 29.08
CA LYS A 185 0.28 3.48 28.37
C LYS A 185 1.75 3.14 28.23
N SER A 186 2.40 2.75 29.33
CA SER A 186 3.82 2.36 29.29
C SER A 186 4.05 1.14 28.38
N GLN A 187 3.18 0.14 28.41
CA GLN A 187 3.31 -1.03 27.53
C GLN A 187 3.15 -0.68 26.05
N ILE A 188 2.15 0.14 25.70
CA ILE A 188 1.96 0.58 24.31
C ILE A 188 3.13 1.46 23.85
N ALA A 189 3.63 2.35 24.72
CA ALA A 189 4.77 3.20 24.41
C ALA A 189 6.06 2.39 24.14
N ASN A 190 6.26 1.27 24.85
CA ASN A 190 7.43 0.40 24.63
C ASN A 190 7.39 -0.32 23.27
N ASP A 191 6.19 -0.59 22.73
CA ASP A 191 6.01 -1.23 21.43
C ASP A 191 5.87 -0.21 20.28
N PHE A 192 5.98 1.08 20.57
CA PHE A 192 5.75 2.15 19.60
C PHE A 192 6.91 2.24 18.59
N PHE A 193 6.60 2.01 17.32
CA PHE A 193 7.62 1.92 16.26
C PHE A 193 8.11 3.27 15.73
N TRP A 194 7.21 4.26 15.64
CA TRP A 194 7.54 5.56 15.06
C TRP A 194 8.38 6.39 16.01
N GLU A 195 9.48 6.97 15.54
CA GLU A 195 10.39 7.81 16.30
C GLU A 195 10.93 8.92 15.39
N ALA A 196 11.32 10.04 15.97
CA ALA A 196 11.99 11.09 15.21
C ALA A 196 13.31 10.55 14.60
N GLY A 197 13.56 10.86 13.33
CA GLY A 197 14.76 10.41 12.61
C GLY A 197 14.49 9.86 11.22
N LYS A 198 15.48 9.14 10.68
CA LYS A 198 15.50 8.65 9.29
C LYS A 198 15.05 7.20 9.16
N TYR A 199 14.39 6.89 8.05
CA TYR A 199 13.86 5.58 7.72
C TYR A 199 14.20 5.21 6.28
N ALA A 200 14.50 3.93 6.06
CA ALA A 200 14.47 3.32 4.74
C ALA A 200 13.14 2.60 4.53
N VAL A 201 12.61 2.64 3.30
CA VAL A 201 11.44 1.87 2.89
C VAL A 201 11.77 1.12 1.62
N ASP A 202 11.65 -0.20 1.66
CA ASP A 202 11.79 -1.03 0.47
C ASP A 202 10.38 -1.48 0.05
N ILE A 203 9.88 -0.93 -1.06
CA ILE A 203 8.57 -1.27 -1.64
C ILE A 203 8.75 -2.48 -2.55
N VAL A 204 8.19 -3.61 -2.15
CA VAL A 204 8.32 -4.88 -2.85
C VAL A 204 7.06 -5.18 -3.64
N VAL A 205 7.21 -5.31 -4.96
CA VAL A 205 6.15 -5.64 -5.90
C VAL A 205 6.31 -7.08 -6.34
N GLU A 206 5.31 -7.92 -6.02
CA GLU A 206 5.17 -9.27 -6.57
C GLU A 206 4.23 -9.22 -7.77
N TYR A 207 4.71 -9.67 -8.93
CA TYR A 207 4.00 -9.56 -10.20
C TYR A 207 4.16 -10.81 -11.07
N GLY A 208 3.23 -10.98 -12.02
CA GLY A 208 3.30 -12.06 -13.00
C GLY A 208 3.28 -13.44 -12.37
N LYS A 209 3.96 -14.42 -12.97
CA LYS A 209 4.04 -15.78 -12.40
C LYS A 209 4.99 -15.86 -11.19
N ARG A 210 6.15 -15.24 -11.27
CA ARG A 210 7.26 -15.35 -10.29
C ARG A 210 8.09 -14.05 -10.16
N GLY A 211 7.61 -12.93 -10.69
CA GLY A 211 8.33 -11.67 -10.66
C GLY A 211 8.27 -11.06 -9.26
N THR A 212 9.43 -10.64 -8.74
CA THR A 212 9.52 -9.85 -7.51
C THR A 212 10.57 -8.78 -7.73
N LYS A 213 10.24 -7.53 -7.41
CA LYS A 213 11.18 -6.41 -7.51
C LYS A 213 11.01 -5.47 -6.33
N SER A 214 12.13 -5.00 -5.79
CA SER A 214 12.17 -4.02 -4.71
C SER A 214 12.51 -2.64 -5.24
N PHE A 215 11.84 -1.62 -4.73
CA PHE A 215 12.05 -0.21 -5.04
C PHE A 215 12.42 0.54 -3.76
N PRO A 216 13.64 1.08 -3.67
CA PRO A 216 14.14 1.66 -2.44
C PRO A 216 13.78 3.15 -2.32
N TYR A 217 13.21 3.51 -1.17
CA TYR A 217 12.85 4.86 -0.78
C TYR A 217 13.39 5.18 0.62
N GLU A 218 13.33 6.44 0.99
CA GLU A 218 13.65 6.93 2.32
C GLU A 218 12.75 8.09 2.71
N PHE A 219 12.64 8.31 4.02
CA PHE A 219 11.96 9.47 4.60
C PHE A 219 12.53 9.81 5.97
N SER A 220 12.07 10.93 6.53
CA SER A 220 12.34 11.30 7.92
C SER A 220 11.08 11.73 8.65
N ILE A 221 11.01 11.40 9.93
CA ILE A 221 9.98 11.89 10.86
C ILE A 221 10.60 13.04 11.65
N SER A 222 9.93 14.19 11.66
CA SER A 222 10.34 15.33 12.48
C SER A 222 9.98 15.10 13.95
N GLU A 223 10.64 15.81 14.87
CA GLU A 223 10.28 15.79 16.30
C GLU A 223 8.80 16.16 16.51
N LYS A 224 8.32 17.15 15.76
CA LYS A 224 6.91 17.57 15.83
C LYS A 224 5.97 16.42 15.44
N ASP A 225 6.21 15.78 14.31
CA ASP A 225 5.36 14.68 13.81
C ASP A 225 5.40 13.47 14.75
N TYR A 226 6.57 13.19 15.34
CA TYR A 226 6.73 12.19 16.37
C TYR A 226 5.89 12.50 17.62
N PHE A 227 5.98 13.72 18.16
CA PHE A 227 5.17 14.13 19.31
C PHE A 227 3.67 14.07 19.00
N ASP A 228 3.26 14.42 17.78
CA ASP A 228 1.86 14.31 17.37
C ASP A 228 1.41 12.85 17.27
N LEU A 229 2.23 11.95 16.71
CA LEU A 229 1.94 10.51 16.68
C LEU A 229 1.89 9.89 18.08
N GLN A 230 2.74 10.32 19.01
CA GLN A 230 2.73 9.80 20.39
C GLN A 230 1.41 10.08 21.12
N LYS A 231 0.75 11.22 20.82
CA LYS A 231 -0.58 11.54 21.38
C LYS A 231 -1.62 10.48 21.04
N ASN A 232 -1.42 9.72 19.96
CA ASN A 232 -2.32 8.62 19.61
C ASN A 232 -2.31 7.49 20.65
N ILE A 233 -1.25 7.33 21.43
CA ILE A 233 -1.22 6.34 22.52
C ILE A 233 -2.32 6.66 23.54
N ASP A 234 -2.37 7.91 23.99
CA ASP A 234 -3.42 8.37 24.90
C ASP A 234 -4.79 8.25 24.23
N GLU A 235 -4.89 8.66 22.97
CA GLU A 235 -6.13 8.59 22.20
C GLU A 235 -6.70 7.16 22.07
N ILE A 236 -5.84 6.16 21.86
CA ILE A 236 -6.22 4.73 21.84
C ILE A 236 -6.85 4.32 23.16
N LEU A 237 -6.19 4.65 24.27
CA LEU A 237 -6.58 4.22 25.61
C LEU A 237 -7.90 4.88 26.06
N ILE A 238 -8.12 6.13 25.68
CA ILE A 238 -9.30 6.90 26.07
C ILE A 238 -10.45 6.78 25.06
N ALA A 239 -10.25 6.08 23.94
CA ALA A 239 -11.25 5.98 22.87
C ALA A 239 -12.59 5.42 23.36
N GLN A 240 -12.55 4.39 24.21
CA GLN A 240 -13.77 3.82 24.81
C GLN A 240 -14.46 4.82 25.73
N LEU A 241 -13.70 5.53 26.58
CA LEU A 241 -14.23 6.58 27.44
C LEU A 241 -14.88 7.68 26.60
N LYS A 242 -14.21 8.18 25.57
CA LYS A 242 -14.77 9.18 24.63
C LYS A 242 -16.06 8.68 23.98
N SER A 243 -16.12 7.42 23.57
CA SER A 243 -17.31 6.79 23.02
C SER A 243 -18.50 6.84 23.99
N HIS A 244 -18.28 6.56 25.29
CA HIS A 244 -19.33 6.67 26.31
C HIS A 244 -19.91 8.09 26.43
N TYR A 245 -19.11 9.13 26.18
CA TYR A 245 -19.53 10.53 26.21
C TYR A 245 -19.94 11.08 24.82
N GLY A 246 -20.00 10.24 23.78
CA GLY A 246 -20.34 10.68 22.41
C GLY A 246 -19.27 11.56 21.76
N ILE A 247 -18.03 11.55 22.27
CA ILE A 247 -16.90 12.33 21.76
C ILE A 247 -16.16 11.50 20.71
N ARG A 248 -15.83 12.12 19.58
CA ARG A 248 -15.05 11.45 18.53
C ARG A 248 -13.57 11.35 18.92
N PRO A 249 -12.94 10.19 18.67
CA PRO A 249 -11.50 10.10 18.79
C PRO A 249 -10.78 11.03 17.81
N ASN A 250 -9.63 11.55 18.21
CA ASN A 250 -8.81 12.47 17.42
C ASN A 250 -7.40 11.91 17.21
N PHE A 251 -7.23 11.08 16.19
CA PHE A 251 -5.93 10.52 15.81
C PHE A 251 -5.16 11.48 14.90
N HIS A 252 -3.87 11.63 15.19
CA HIS A 252 -2.93 12.36 14.36
C HIS A 252 -2.28 11.41 13.35
N SER A 253 -2.20 11.84 12.09
CA SER A 253 -1.58 11.06 11.01
C SER A 253 -0.72 11.98 10.15
N PRO A 254 0.55 12.22 10.53
CA PRO A 254 1.42 13.14 9.81
C PRO A 254 1.63 12.67 8.38
N MET A 255 1.67 13.62 7.47
CA MET A 255 2.04 13.41 6.07
C MET A 255 3.53 13.73 5.93
N ILE A 256 4.29 12.74 5.49
CA ILE A 256 5.73 12.81 5.31
C ILE A 256 6.07 12.79 3.81
N GLU A 257 7.20 13.38 3.47
CA GLU A 257 7.77 13.26 2.14
C GLU A 257 8.62 11.98 2.06
N ILE A 258 8.48 11.24 0.96
CA ILE A 258 9.30 10.07 0.65
C ILE A 258 10.04 10.29 -0.67
N SER A 259 11.30 9.92 -0.72
CA SER A 259 12.16 10.10 -1.90
C SER A 259 12.89 8.81 -2.26
N GLU A 260 13.20 8.63 -3.55
CA GLU A 260 14.02 7.50 -3.98
C GLU A 260 15.38 7.52 -3.27
N ARG A 261 15.76 6.39 -2.68
CA ARG A 261 17.05 6.26 -2.01
C ARG A 261 18.11 6.07 -3.09
N LYS A 262 19.06 7.00 -3.18
CA LYS A 262 20.25 6.83 -4.01
C LYS A 262 21.02 5.62 -3.49
N ILE A 263 21.14 4.59 -4.32
CA ILE A 263 22.08 3.50 -4.06
C ILE A 263 23.40 4.02 -4.59
N ASP A 264 24.33 4.36 -3.69
CA ASP A 264 25.72 4.59 -4.08
C ASP A 264 26.25 3.25 -4.62
N ILE A 265 26.55 3.22 -5.93
CA ILE A 265 27.14 2.08 -6.64
C ILE A 265 28.65 2.20 -6.57
#